data_AF-A0A926HZX4-F1
#
_entry.id   AF-A0A926HZX4-F1
#
_cell.length_a   1.000
_cell.length_b   1.000
_cell.length_c   1.000
_cell.angle_alpha   90.00
_cell.angle_beta   90.00
_cell.angle_gamma   90.00
#
_symmetry.space_group_name_H-M   'P 1'
#
loop_
_entity.id
_entity.type
_entity.pdbx_description
1 polymer ?
#
loop_
_entity_poly.entity_id
_entity_poly.type
_entity_poly.pdbx_seq_one_letter_code
_entity_poly.pdbx_strand_id
1 'polypeptide(L)'
;MLETATFYIDLSREHFVDFNAYKNSIMSAKNISDIERNQLFWDWIIKFPKALKHVLESNSFSYYFKWENDWIVEQNLKYKKELRRIRNILALCKEKYKSPIQNIQIVLNPIKCVYSADYHLKDNVFIICSGSLSEKAIIHEFIHHIVHPIVENRKDIILCCGLTNLDIDTSYYLNNDESGILNAFEEYMVRTLTDVIVSGNTPENLDVFFDQEINRFMQTPRADSPSKK
;
A
#
# COMPACT_ATOMS: atom_id res chain seq x y z
N MET A 1 4.93 -11.28 -0.33
CA MET A 1 5.09 -12.55 0.42
C MET A 1 6.41 -12.66 1.17
N LEU A 2 7.58 -12.60 0.50
CA LEU A 2 8.89 -12.67 1.17
C LEU A 2 9.21 -11.43 2.00
N GLU A 3 8.95 -10.24 1.45
CA GLU A 3 9.11 -8.97 2.18
C GLU A 3 8.30 -8.99 3.47
N THR A 4 7.02 -9.38 3.39
CA THR A 4 6.14 -9.59 4.54
C THR A 4 6.70 -10.59 5.55
N ALA A 5 7.31 -11.70 5.08
CA ALA A 5 7.86 -12.72 5.97
C ALA A 5 8.92 -12.15 6.92
N THR A 6 9.72 -11.18 6.47
CA THR A 6 10.80 -10.58 7.27
C THR A 6 10.29 -9.92 8.56
N PHE A 7 9.04 -9.46 8.60
CA PHE A 7 8.42 -8.88 9.80
C PHE A 7 8.04 -9.90 10.88
N TYR A 8 8.03 -11.19 10.52
CA TYR A 8 7.67 -12.30 11.40
C TYR A 8 8.85 -13.22 11.72
N ILE A 9 10.07 -12.87 11.33
CA ILE A 9 11.27 -13.71 11.50
C ILE A 9 12.13 -13.21 12.67
N ASP A 10 12.55 -14.13 13.51
CA ASP A 10 13.68 -13.97 14.42
C ASP A 10 14.91 -14.60 13.78
N LEU A 11 15.77 -13.75 13.22
CA LEU A 11 17.01 -14.18 12.57
C LEU A 11 18.00 -14.81 13.54
N SER A 12 18.01 -14.40 14.82
CA SER A 12 18.92 -14.95 15.81
C SER A 12 18.61 -16.41 16.10
N ARG A 13 17.32 -16.77 16.05
CA ARG A 13 16.82 -18.12 16.31
C ARG A 13 16.44 -18.91 15.06
N GLU A 14 16.65 -18.34 13.87
CA GLU A 14 16.39 -18.97 12.57
C GLU A 14 14.95 -19.48 12.39
N HIS A 15 13.96 -18.79 12.97
CA HIS A 15 12.56 -19.19 12.85
C HIS A 15 11.60 -18.01 12.78
N PHE A 16 10.34 -18.32 12.47
CA PHE A 16 9.26 -17.35 12.58
C PHE A 16 8.86 -17.16 14.04
N VAL A 17 8.87 -15.91 14.51
CA VAL A 17 8.33 -15.52 15.83
C VAL A 17 6.86 -15.93 15.93
N ASP A 18 6.09 -15.69 14.87
CA ASP A 18 4.70 -16.12 14.76
C ASP A 18 4.37 -16.52 13.31
N PHE A 19 4.56 -17.81 13.02
CA PHE A 19 4.26 -18.36 11.70
C PHE A 19 2.77 -18.34 11.38
N ASN A 20 1.91 -18.47 12.39
CA ASN A 20 0.46 -18.50 12.18
C ASN A 20 -0.05 -17.11 11.80
N ALA A 21 0.41 -16.05 12.47
CA ALA A 21 0.09 -14.68 12.10
C ALA A 21 0.57 -14.34 10.68
N TYR A 22 1.80 -14.75 10.32
CA TYR A 22 2.29 -14.63 8.95
C TYR A 22 1.39 -15.35 7.94
N LYS A 23 1.07 -16.62 8.22
CA LYS A 23 0.21 -17.44 7.35
C LYS A 23 -1.16 -16.79 7.17
N ASN A 24 -1.78 -16.33 8.26
CA ASN A 24 -3.07 -15.64 8.22
C ASN A 24 -3.01 -14.37 7.37
N SER A 25 -1.94 -13.57 7.50
CA SER A 25 -1.73 -12.38 6.68
C SER A 25 -1.72 -12.70 5.18
N ILE A 26 -0.94 -13.69 4.74
CA ILE A 26 -0.88 -14.11 3.33
C ILE A 26 -2.20 -14.75 2.86
N MET A 27 -2.85 -15.54 3.71
CA MET A 27 -4.15 -16.17 3.37
C MET A 27 -5.29 -15.14 3.28
N SER A 28 -5.19 -14.01 3.97
CA SER A 28 -6.16 -12.92 3.89
C SER A 28 -5.95 -11.97 2.71
N ALA A 29 -4.78 -12.01 2.06
CA ALA A 29 -4.45 -11.14 0.94
C ALA A 29 -5.31 -11.49 -0.30
N LYS A 30 -6.21 -10.58 -0.70
CA LYS A 30 -7.15 -10.77 -1.82
C LYS A 30 -6.47 -10.76 -3.20
N ASN A 31 -5.28 -10.17 -3.29
CA ASN A 31 -4.51 -10.02 -4.51
C ASN A 31 -3.51 -11.17 -4.77
N ILE A 32 -3.50 -12.21 -3.93
CA ILE A 32 -2.65 -13.40 -4.11
C ILE A 32 -3.57 -14.58 -4.42
N SER A 33 -3.34 -15.23 -5.56
CA SER A 33 -4.16 -16.37 -5.98
C SER A 33 -3.86 -17.63 -5.17
N ASP A 34 -4.84 -18.55 -5.08
CA ASP A 34 -4.68 -19.79 -4.32
C ASP A 34 -3.53 -20.67 -4.83
N ILE A 35 -3.20 -20.59 -6.13
CA ILE A 35 -2.10 -21.35 -6.72
C ILE A 35 -0.73 -20.85 -6.25
N GLU A 36 -0.60 -19.55 -5.94
CA GLU A 36 0.64 -18.94 -5.44
C GLU A 36 0.92 -19.26 -3.97
N ARG A 37 -0.12 -19.56 -3.19
CA ARG A 37 -0.06 -19.90 -1.76
C ARG A 37 -0.37 -21.37 -1.47
N ASN A 38 -0.01 -22.24 -2.42
CA ASN A 38 -0.20 -23.68 -2.30
C ASN A 38 0.76 -24.32 -1.27
N GLN A 39 0.65 -25.64 -1.08
CA GLN A 39 1.50 -26.35 -0.10
C GLN A 39 3.00 -26.24 -0.40
N LEU A 40 3.41 -26.21 -1.68
CA LEU A 40 4.83 -26.07 -2.05
C LEU A 40 5.42 -24.74 -1.57
N PHE A 41 4.64 -23.66 -1.65
CA PHE A 41 5.04 -22.38 -1.09
C PHE A 41 5.26 -22.49 0.43
N TRP A 42 4.34 -23.11 1.16
CA TRP A 42 4.45 -23.25 2.62
C TRP A 42 5.62 -24.14 3.06
N ASP A 43 5.87 -25.23 2.32
CA ASP A 43 7.01 -26.13 2.57
C ASP A 43 8.36 -25.45 2.30
N TRP A 44 8.37 -24.49 1.38
CA TRP A 44 9.55 -23.70 1.07
C TRP A 44 9.76 -22.56 2.08
N ILE A 45 8.71 -21.79 2.38
CA ILE A 45 8.81 -20.57 3.20
C ILE A 45 9.22 -20.87 4.64
N ILE A 46 8.87 -22.04 5.18
CA ILE A 46 9.29 -22.44 6.54
C ILE A 46 10.83 -22.55 6.68
N LYS A 47 11.54 -22.76 5.56
CA LYS A 47 13.01 -22.84 5.51
C LYS A 47 13.67 -21.48 5.26
N PHE A 48 12.89 -20.46 4.93
CA PHE A 48 13.37 -19.14 4.57
C PHE A 48 14.21 -18.46 5.66
N PRO A 49 13.86 -18.50 6.97
CA PRO A 49 14.67 -17.85 8.01
C PRO A 49 16.11 -18.35 8.04
N LYS A 50 16.31 -19.67 7.90
CA LYS A 50 17.63 -20.29 7.86
C LYS A 50 18.41 -19.90 6.61
N ALA A 51 17.76 -19.94 5.43
CA ALA A 51 18.38 -19.50 4.18
C ALA A 51 18.80 -18.02 4.23
N LEU A 52 17.94 -17.17 4.80
CA LEU A 52 18.21 -15.75 4.96
C LEU A 52 19.40 -15.50 5.88
N LYS A 53 19.52 -16.20 7.01
CA LYS A 53 20.69 -16.08 7.90
C LYS A 53 22.00 -16.37 7.17
N HIS A 54 22.05 -17.43 6.35
CA HIS A 54 23.25 -17.74 5.56
C HIS A 54 23.64 -16.63 4.58
N VAL A 55 22.64 -15.94 3.99
CA VAL A 55 22.91 -14.77 3.15
C VAL A 55 23.46 -13.62 3.99
N LEU A 56 22.84 -13.31 5.13
CA LEU A 56 23.24 -12.21 6.01
C LEU A 56 24.65 -12.39 6.59
N GLU A 57 25.07 -13.63 6.83
CA GLU A 57 26.41 -13.98 7.32
C GLU A 57 27.47 -14.05 6.21
N SER A 58 27.08 -13.91 4.93
CA SER A 58 28.01 -13.99 3.81
C SER A 58 28.85 -12.70 3.67
N ASN A 59 30.10 -12.87 3.24
CA ASN A 59 30.99 -11.73 2.94
C ASN A 59 30.41 -10.84 1.83
N SER A 60 29.78 -11.42 0.81
CA SER A 60 29.16 -10.66 -0.28
C SER A 60 28.06 -9.73 0.25
N PHE A 61 27.22 -10.23 1.16
CA PHE A 61 26.19 -9.41 1.78
C PHE A 61 26.79 -8.35 2.71
N SER A 62 27.84 -8.66 3.47
CA SER A 62 28.46 -7.66 4.35
C SER A 62 29.05 -6.49 3.58
N TYR A 63 29.65 -6.72 2.40
CA TYR A 63 30.10 -5.65 1.51
C TYR A 63 28.93 -4.84 0.94
N TYR A 64 27.87 -5.51 0.48
CA TYR A 64 26.66 -4.84 0.02
C TYR A 64 26.05 -3.97 1.12
N PHE A 65 25.90 -4.51 2.33
CA PHE A 65 25.30 -3.82 3.46
C PHE A 65 26.12 -2.60 3.89
N LYS A 66 27.45 -2.68 3.83
CA LYS A 66 28.31 -1.52 4.08
C LYS A 66 28.05 -0.42 3.04
N TRP A 67 28.05 -0.77 1.77
CA TRP A 67 27.76 0.18 0.69
C TRP A 67 26.35 0.78 0.82
N GLU A 68 25.34 -0.04 1.16
CA GLU A 68 23.95 0.40 1.32
C GLU A 68 23.82 1.41 2.47
N ASN A 69 24.54 1.23 3.59
CA ASN A 69 24.56 2.20 4.69
C ASN A 69 25.14 3.55 4.26
N ASP A 70 26.26 3.55 3.53
CA ASP A 70 26.85 4.78 2.99
C ASP A 70 25.86 5.46 2.02
N TRP A 71 25.23 4.68 1.14
CA TRP A 71 24.21 5.16 0.21
C TRP A 71 22.97 5.75 0.92
N ILE A 72 22.50 5.16 2.01
CA ILE A 72 21.39 5.68 2.83
C ILE A 72 21.75 7.05 3.41
N VAL A 73 22.97 7.24 3.91
CA VAL A 73 23.43 8.55 4.42
C VAL A 73 23.36 9.60 3.31
N GLU A 74 23.81 9.27 2.10
CA GLU A 74 23.71 10.15 0.94
C GLU A 74 22.26 10.47 0.58
N GLN A 75 21.35 9.47 0.57
CA GLN A 75 19.94 9.70 0.26
C GLN A 75 19.26 10.62 1.29
N ASN A 76 19.58 10.46 2.58
CA ASN A 76 19.04 11.32 3.63
C ASN A 76 19.47 12.78 3.47
N LEU A 77 20.70 13.02 3.04
CA LEU A 77 21.19 14.38 2.75
C LEU A 77 20.51 14.93 1.50
N LYS A 78 20.46 14.14 0.43
CA LYS A 78 19.87 14.51 -0.86
C LYS A 78 18.41 14.92 -0.75
N TYR A 79 17.61 14.15 0.00
CA TYR A 79 16.15 14.32 0.06
C TYR A 79 15.64 15.06 1.30
N LYS A 80 16.52 15.76 2.03
CA LYS A 80 16.17 16.42 3.29
C LYS A 80 14.98 17.38 3.17
N LYS A 81 14.86 18.09 2.03
CA LYS A 81 13.77 19.07 1.80
C LYS A 81 12.46 18.36 1.50
N GLU A 82 12.49 17.36 0.64
CA GLU A 82 11.37 16.52 0.24
C GLU A 82 10.80 15.78 1.46
N LEU A 83 11.67 15.18 2.28
CA LEU A 83 11.27 14.52 3.52
C LEU A 83 10.58 15.49 4.50
N ARG A 84 11.03 16.75 4.58
CA ARG A 84 10.35 17.78 5.39
C ARG A 84 8.96 18.08 4.85
N ARG A 85 8.80 18.20 3.53
CA ARG A 85 7.49 18.44 2.89
C ARG A 85 6.55 17.26 3.14
N ILE A 86 6.99 16.04 2.86
CA ILE A 86 6.24 14.80 3.10
C ILE A 86 5.81 14.72 4.57
N ARG A 87 6.73 14.96 5.52
CA ARG A 87 6.41 14.98 6.95
C ARG A 87 5.31 15.98 7.29
N ASN A 88 5.34 17.18 6.73
CA ASN A 88 4.32 18.20 7.00
C ASN A 88 2.95 17.79 6.46
N ILE A 89 2.90 17.24 5.25
CA ILE A 89 1.66 16.73 4.64
C ILE A 89 1.07 15.60 5.50
N LEU A 90 1.89 14.62 5.86
CA LEU A 90 1.46 13.48 6.68
C LEU A 90 0.99 13.92 8.07
N ALA A 91 1.67 14.89 8.70
CA ALA A 91 1.24 15.44 9.97
C ALA A 91 -0.15 16.08 9.89
N LEU A 92 -0.40 16.88 8.84
CA LEU A 92 -1.70 17.49 8.58
C LEU A 92 -2.78 16.43 8.36
N CYS A 93 -2.50 15.40 7.55
CA CYS A 93 -3.43 14.31 7.29
C CYS A 93 -3.76 13.53 8.58
N LYS A 94 -2.75 13.24 9.41
CA LYS A 94 -2.94 12.56 10.69
C LYS A 94 -3.85 13.34 11.64
N GLU A 95 -3.59 14.64 11.79
CA GLU A 95 -4.39 15.52 12.64
C GLU A 95 -5.84 15.58 12.17
N LYS A 96 -6.02 15.77 10.87
CA LYS A 96 -7.33 16.03 10.28
C LYS A 96 -8.20 14.79 10.15
N TYR A 97 -7.59 13.67 9.78
CA TYR A 97 -8.30 12.42 9.47
C TYR A 97 -8.18 11.37 10.57
N LYS A 98 -7.59 11.72 11.73
CA LYS A 98 -7.49 10.86 12.92
C LYS A 98 -6.89 9.48 12.63
N SER A 99 -5.85 9.43 11.80
CA SER A 99 -5.17 8.18 11.45
C SER A 99 -4.58 7.49 12.71
N PRO A 100 -4.75 6.17 12.87
CA PRO A 100 -4.19 5.43 14.00
C PRO A 100 -2.66 5.28 13.93
N ILE A 101 -2.05 5.62 12.81
CA ILE A 101 -0.61 5.47 12.57
C ILE A 101 0.17 6.46 13.42
N GLN A 102 1.03 5.95 14.29
CA GLN A 102 1.86 6.77 15.17
C GLN A 102 3.18 7.14 14.53
N ASN A 103 3.85 6.17 13.89
CA ASN A 103 5.17 6.34 13.32
C ASN A 103 5.16 6.01 11.82
N ILE A 104 5.97 6.74 11.06
CA ILE A 104 6.12 6.54 9.61
C ILE A 104 7.61 6.34 9.32
N GLN A 105 7.94 5.24 8.67
CA GLN A 105 9.28 4.90 8.21
C GLN A 105 9.28 4.79 6.69
N ILE A 106 10.21 5.49 6.04
CA ILE A 106 10.41 5.40 4.60
C ILE A 106 11.74 4.68 4.39
N VAL A 107 11.66 3.47 3.83
CA VAL A 107 12.80 2.61 3.52
C VAL A 107 13.04 2.66 2.03
N LEU A 108 14.14 3.29 1.63
CA LEU A 108 14.59 3.21 0.24
C LEU A 108 15.43 1.95 0.07
N ASN A 109 15.05 1.11 -0.89
CA ASN A 109 15.74 -0.14 -1.19
C ASN A 109 16.33 -0.06 -2.61
N PRO A 110 17.67 -0.04 -2.77
CA PRO A 110 18.31 0.13 -4.07
C PRO A 110 18.16 -1.08 -5.00
N ILE A 111 17.71 -2.23 -4.48
CA ILE A 111 17.40 -3.44 -5.27
C ILE A 111 15.95 -3.39 -5.78
N LYS A 112 15.06 -2.66 -5.11
CA LYS A 112 13.65 -2.56 -5.50
C LYS A 112 13.53 -1.68 -6.75
N CYS A 113 12.64 -2.05 -7.67
CA CYS A 113 12.40 -1.25 -8.87
C CYS A 113 11.97 0.18 -8.51
N VAL A 114 12.45 1.17 -9.25
CA VAL A 114 12.23 2.61 -9.00
C VAL A 114 10.75 2.97 -8.84
N TYR A 115 9.88 2.29 -9.59
CA TYR A 115 8.42 2.50 -9.61
C TYR A 115 7.64 1.50 -8.75
N SER A 116 8.33 0.66 -7.97
CA SER A 116 7.69 -0.27 -7.04
C SER A 116 7.81 0.28 -5.62
N ALA A 117 6.65 0.45 -5.00
CA ALA A 117 6.52 0.69 -3.58
C ALA A 117 5.58 -0.37 -3.00
N ASP A 118 5.91 -0.82 -1.79
CA ASP A 118 5.04 -1.66 -0.96
C ASP A 118 4.99 -1.01 0.42
N TYR A 119 3.93 -1.27 1.17
CA TYR A 119 3.84 -0.83 2.56
C TYR A 119 3.52 -1.99 3.51
N HIS A 120 3.87 -1.81 4.77
CA HIS A 120 3.58 -2.72 5.87
C HIS A 120 3.12 -1.93 7.08
N LEU A 121 2.11 -2.46 7.79
CA LEU A 121 1.69 -1.97 9.09
C LEU A 121 2.13 -2.95 10.18
N LYS A 122 2.85 -2.46 11.18
CA LYS A 122 3.22 -3.23 12.36
C LYS A 122 3.17 -2.36 13.61
N ASP A 123 2.37 -2.74 14.61
CA ASP A 123 2.28 -2.07 15.91
C ASP A 123 2.12 -0.53 15.83
N ASN A 124 1.27 -0.05 14.92
CA ASN A 124 1.03 1.37 14.57
C ASN A 124 2.19 2.11 13.86
N VAL A 125 3.18 1.36 13.38
CA VAL A 125 4.23 1.87 12.49
C VAL A 125 3.83 1.55 11.05
N PHE A 126 3.75 2.60 10.25
CA PHE A 126 3.61 2.51 8.80
C PHE A 126 4.99 2.54 8.17
N ILE A 127 5.33 1.47 7.46
CA ILE A 127 6.64 1.26 6.83
C ILE A 127 6.40 1.19 5.34
N ILE A 128 6.91 2.15 4.58
CA ILE A 128 6.89 2.11 3.13
C ILE A 128 8.28 1.75 2.60
N CYS A 129 8.34 0.72 1.77
CA CYS A 129 9.53 0.25 1.08
C CYS A 129 9.43 0.66 -0.38
N SER A 130 10.36 1.48 -0.89
CA SER A 130 10.33 1.96 -2.28
C SER A 130 11.71 1.91 -2.92
N GLY A 131 11.77 1.67 -4.24
CA GLY A 131 13.02 1.79 -5.00
C GLY A 131 13.53 3.22 -5.13
N SER A 132 12.66 4.22 -4.96
CA SER A 132 13.02 5.63 -5.00
C SER A 132 12.10 6.49 -4.13
N LEU A 133 12.58 7.67 -3.71
CA LEU A 133 11.72 8.58 -2.98
C LEU A 133 10.69 9.20 -3.93
N SER A 134 9.41 8.95 -3.64
CA SER A 134 8.28 9.54 -4.35
C SER A 134 7.28 10.07 -3.32
N GLU A 135 7.13 11.41 -3.25
CA GLU A 135 6.13 12.05 -2.39
C GLU A 135 4.73 11.51 -2.68
N LYS A 136 4.34 11.46 -3.96
CA LYS A 136 3.03 10.97 -4.36
C LYS A 136 2.79 9.52 -3.93
N ALA A 137 3.77 8.62 -4.09
CA ALA A 137 3.61 7.23 -3.67
C ALA A 137 3.50 7.11 -2.14
N ILE A 138 4.32 7.84 -1.39
CA ILE A 138 4.27 7.80 0.09
C ILE A 138 2.93 8.31 0.61
N ILE A 139 2.42 9.41 0.04
CA ILE A 139 1.10 9.93 0.42
C ILE A 139 0.01 8.94 0.00
N HIS A 140 0.06 8.40 -1.23
CA HIS A 140 -0.90 7.40 -1.74
C HIS A 140 -1.06 6.22 -0.78
N GLU A 141 0.04 5.55 -0.45
CA GLU A 141 0.00 4.39 0.44
C GLU A 141 -0.46 4.75 1.86
N PHE A 142 -0.14 5.95 2.35
CA PHE A 142 -0.64 6.40 3.64
C PHE A 142 -2.16 6.67 3.63
N ILE A 143 -2.68 7.22 2.52
CA ILE A 143 -4.09 7.57 2.37
C ILE A 143 -4.99 6.33 2.30
N HIS A 144 -4.50 5.19 1.81
CA HIS A 144 -5.21 3.91 1.88
C HIS A 144 -5.78 3.61 3.27
N HIS A 145 -5.02 3.86 4.33
CA HIS A 145 -5.46 3.64 5.71
C HIS A 145 -6.59 4.55 6.18
N ILE A 146 -6.79 5.66 5.49
CA ILE A 146 -7.83 6.65 5.79
C ILE A 146 -9.08 6.37 4.96
N VAL A 147 -8.89 5.99 3.69
CA VAL A 147 -9.98 5.71 2.75
C VAL A 147 -10.64 4.36 3.04
N HIS A 148 -9.86 3.31 3.32
CA HIS A 148 -10.37 1.95 3.43
C HIS A 148 -11.55 1.81 4.42
N PRO A 149 -11.48 2.34 5.67
CA PRO A 149 -12.63 2.25 6.59
C PRO A 149 -13.87 2.98 6.09
N ILE A 150 -13.71 4.05 5.31
CA ILE A 150 -14.84 4.82 4.76
C ILE A 150 -15.51 4.03 3.63
N VAL A 151 -14.72 3.39 2.76
CA VAL A 151 -15.21 2.52 1.68
C VAL A 151 -15.99 1.35 2.26
N GLU A 152 -15.42 0.65 3.26
CA GLU A 152 -16.10 -0.47 3.93
C GLU A 152 -17.44 -0.05 4.56
N ASN A 153 -17.47 1.11 5.23
CA ASN A 153 -18.69 1.64 5.84
C ASN A 153 -19.75 2.09 4.81
N ARG A 154 -19.36 2.35 3.56
CA ARG A 154 -20.23 2.89 2.51
C ARG A 154 -20.44 1.90 1.34
N LYS A 155 -20.03 0.64 1.50
CA LYS A 155 -20.01 -0.36 0.43
C LYS A 155 -21.32 -0.46 -0.35
N ASP A 156 -22.47 -0.44 0.34
CA ASP A 156 -23.78 -0.64 -0.30
C ASP A 156 -24.12 0.53 -1.23
N ILE A 157 -23.77 1.75 -0.82
CA ILE A 157 -23.94 2.96 -1.61
C ILE A 157 -23.04 2.88 -2.84
N ILE A 158 -21.76 2.54 -2.65
CA ILE A 158 -20.75 2.47 -3.72
C ILE A 158 -21.15 1.44 -4.77
N LEU A 159 -21.58 0.24 -4.36
CA LEU A 159 -22.04 -0.81 -5.25
C LEU A 159 -23.30 -0.41 -6.04
N CYS A 160 -24.17 0.42 -5.46
CA CYS A 160 -25.36 0.95 -6.16
C CYS A 160 -25.04 2.06 -7.18
N CYS A 161 -23.86 2.68 -7.13
CA CYS A 161 -23.52 3.83 -7.98
C CYS A 161 -23.35 3.49 -9.46
N GLY A 162 -23.25 2.21 -9.81
CA GLY A 162 -23.04 1.78 -11.20
C GLY A 162 -21.75 2.37 -11.78
N LEU A 163 -20.65 2.27 -11.03
CA LEU A 163 -19.34 2.83 -11.38
C LEU A 163 -18.89 2.34 -12.76
N THR A 164 -19.06 3.19 -13.77
CA THR A 164 -18.51 2.96 -15.10
C THR A 164 -17.30 3.86 -15.30
N ASN A 165 -16.14 3.23 -15.50
CA ASN A 165 -14.91 3.87 -15.98
C ASN A 165 -14.26 4.89 -15.01
N LEU A 166 -13.68 4.38 -13.91
CA LEU A 166 -12.91 5.18 -12.93
C LEU A 166 -11.56 5.70 -13.44
N ASP A 167 -11.21 5.52 -14.73
CA ASP A 167 -9.88 5.84 -15.29
C ASP A 167 -8.72 5.26 -14.46
N ILE A 168 -8.91 4.02 -14.01
CA ILE A 168 -7.90 3.22 -13.31
C ILE A 168 -7.60 1.94 -14.09
N ASP A 169 -6.47 1.33 -13.80
CA ASP A 169 -6.09 0.07 -14.45
C ASP A 169 -7.14 -1.02 -14.22
N THR A 170 -7.48 -1.76 -15.27
CA THR A 170 -8.39 -2.90 -15.23
C THR A 170 -7.99 -3.96 -14.20
N SER A 171 -6.70 -4.07 -13.86
CA SER A 171 -6.22 -5.02 -12.85
C SER A 171 -6.84 -4.78 -11.47
N TYR A 172 -7.24 -3.55 -11.15
CA TYR A 172 -7.85 -3.22 -9.85
C TYR A 172 -9.28 -3.73 -9.70
N TYR A 173 -9.95 -4.06 -10.80
CA TYR A 173 -11.28 -4.66 -10.77
C TYR A 173 -11.25 -6.15 -10.45
N LEU A 174 -10.06 -6.77 -10.33
CA LEU A 174 -9.88 -8.19 -10.03
C LEU A 174 -10.77 -9.08 -10.94
N ASN A 175 -11.72 -9.81 -10.37
CA ASN A 175 -12.67 -10.66 -11.09
C ASN A 175 -13.98 -9.95 -11.49
N ASN A 176 -14.06 -8.62 -11.35
CA ASN A 176 -15.26 -7.79 -11.51
C ASN A 176 -16.43 -8.19 -10.58
N ASP A 177 -16.12 -8.80 -9.44
CA ASP A 177 -17.08 -9.04 -8.36
C ASP A 177 -17.20 -7.81 -7.44
N GLU A 178 -18.06 -7.87 -6.43
CA GLU A 178 -18.25 -6.77 -5.47
C GLU A 178 -16.93 -6.34 -4.80
N SER A 179 -16.06 -7.28 -4.46
CA SER A 179 -14.76 -6.97 -3.87
C SER A 179 -13.84 -6.25 -4.86
N GLY A 180 -13.85 -6.67 -6.13
CA GLY A 180 -13.14 -6.01 -7.21
C GLY A 180 -13.63 -4.59 -7.47
N ILE A 181 -14.95 -4.37 -7.46
CA ILE A 181 -15.56 -3.04 -7.63
C ILE A 181 -15.18 -2.12 -6.47
N LEU A 182 -15.25 -2.61 -5.23
CA LEU A 182 -14.86 -1.83 -4.05
C LEU A 182 -13.36 -1.51 -4.05
N ASN A 183 -12.50 -2.46 -4.43
CA ASN A 183 -11.06 -2.26 -4.56
C ASN A 183 -10.72 -1.20 -5.63
N ALA A 184 -11.38 -1.29 -6.79
CA ALA A 184 -11.27 -0.29 -7.84
C ALA A 184 -11.68 1.12 -7.35
N PHE A 185 -12.81 1.22 -6.66
CA PHE A 185 -13.29 2.50 -6.10
C PHE A 185 -12.35 3.06 -5.04
N GLU A 186 -11.85 2.22 -4.14
CA GLU A 186 -10.87 2.59 -3.11
C GLU A 186 -9.62 3.21 -3.76
N GLU A 187 -9.05 2.56 -4.76
CA GLU A 187 -7.87 3.06 -5.47
C GLU A 187 -8.14 4.37 -6.21
N TYR A 188 -9.31 4.51 -6.83
CA TYR A 188 -9.74 5.78 -7.41
C TYR A 188 -9.80 6.91 -6.36
N MET A 189 -10.42 6.65 -5.22
CA MET A 189 -10.57 7.64 -4.15
C MET A 189 -9.21 8.01 -3.56
N VAL A 190 -8.32 7.04 -3.36
CA VAL A 190 -6.95 7.25 -2.86
C VAL A 190 -6.15 8.10 -3.83
N ARG A 191 -6.20 7.81 -5.14
CA ARG A 191 -5.53 8.62 -6.17
C ARG A 191 -6.05 10.05 -6.18
N THR A 192 -7.37 10.23 -6.22
CA THR A 192 -8.00 11.55 -6.26
C THR A 192 -7.66 12.37 -5.01
N LEU A 193 -7.78 11.78 -3.82
CA LEU A 193 -7.45 12.46 -2.57
C LEU A 193 -5.95 12.76 -2.47
N THR A 194 -5.09 11.85 -2.92
CA THR A 194 -3.62 12.06 -2.96
C THR A 194 -3.27 13.26 -3.84
N ASP A 195 -3.85 13.37 -5.03
CA ASP A 195 -3.59 14.48 -5.94
C ASP A 195 -4.04 15.82 -5.35
N VAL A 196 -5.20 15.86 -4.70
CA VAL A 196 -5.67 17.04 -3.97
C VAL A 196 -4.68 17.42 -2.86
N ILE A 197 -4.25 16.45 -2.04
CA ILE A 197 -3.32 16.66 -0.92
C ILE A 197 -1.95 17.15 -1.39
N VAL A 198 -1.37 16.51 -2.39
CA VAL A 198 -0.04 16.87 -2.92
C VAL A 198 -0.07 18.25 -3.60
N SER A 199 -1.21 18.65 -4.16
CA SER A 199 -1.41 19.99 -4.73
C SER A 199 -1.51 21.11 -3.67
N GLY A 200 -1.55 20.75 -2.38
CA GLY A 200 -1.58 21.70 -1.25
C GLY A 200 -2.97 21.97 -0.69
N ASN A 201 -4.00 21.28 -1.19
CA ASN A 201 -5.36 21.35 -0.66
C ASN A 201 -5.62 20.16 0.25
N THR A 202 -6.37 20.33 1.33
CA THR A 202 -6.72 19.18 2.19
C THR A 202 -8.20 19.29 2.55
N PRO A 203 -9.08 18.41 2.00
CA PRO A 203 -10.51 18.48 2.27
C PRO A 203 -10.81 18.52 3.77
N GLU A 204 -11.66 19.48 4.18
CA GLU A 204 -12.07 19.67 5.59
C GLU A 204 -12.84 18.47 6.13
N ASN A 205 -13.69 17.89 5.29
CA ASN A 205 -14.55 16.78 5.67
C ASN A 205 -14.48 15.70 4.59
N LEU A 206 -13.98 14.51 4.98
CA LEU A 206 -13.88 13.37 4.07
C LEU A 206 -15.25 12.83 3.65
N ASP A 207 -16.25 12.87 4.51
CA ASP A 207 -17.60 12.43 4.15
C ASP A 207 -18.16 13.28 3.01
N VAL A 208 -18.00 14.60 3.09
CA VAL A 208 -18.42 15.55 2.04
C VAL A 208 -17.62 15.33 0.76
N PHE A 209 -16.31 15.08 0.88
CA PHE A 209 -15.46 14.78 -0.27
C PHE A 209 -15.92 13.49 -0.98
N PHE A 210 -16.21 12.42 -0.24
CA PHE A 210 -16.74 11.18 -0.79
C PHE A 210 -18.11 11.39 -1.45
N ASP A 211 -19.01 12.13 -0.80
CA ASP A 211 -20.33 12.42 -1.37
C ASP A 211 -20.21 13.16 -2.71
N GLN A 212 -19.28 14.11 -2.81
CA GLN A 212 -19.03 14.83 -4.07
C GLN A 212 -18.54 13.90 -5.18
N GLU A 213 -17.57 13.03 -4.89
CA GLU A 213 -17.04 12.08 -5.87
C GLU A 213 -18.10 11.05 -6.27
N ILE A 214 -18.84 10.48 -5.32
CA ILE A 214 -19.94 9.54 -5.58
C ILE A 214 -21.03 10.18 -6.46
N ASN A 215 -21.43 11.41 -6.15
CA ASN A 215 -22.48 12.11 -6.90
C ASN A 215 -22.09 12.38 -8.36
N ARG A 216 -20.79 12.57 -8.67
CA ARG A 216 -20.34 12.70 -10.07
C ARG A 216 -20.68 11.45 -10.89
N PHE A 217 -20.58 10.27 -10.30
CA PHE A 217 -20.91 9.02 -10.98
C PHE A 217 -22.43 8.81 -11.10
N MET A 218 -23.22 9.22 -10.11
CA MET A 218 -24.68 9.14 -10.20
C MET A 218 -25.28 10.11 -11.24
N GLN A 219 -24.61 11.22 -11.54
CA GLN A 219 -25.08 12.23 -12.50
C GLN A 219 -24.66 11.94 -13.95
N THR A 220 -23.82 10.93 -14.20
CA THR A 220 -23.40 10.57 -15.56
C THR A 220 -24.48 9.65 -16.18
N PRO A 221 -25.20 10.06 -17.25
CA PRO A 221 -26.24 9.22 -17.81
C PRO A 221 -25.63 7.92 -18.34
N ARG A 222 -26.23 6.77 -17.97
CA ARG A 222 -25.92 5.48 -18.59
C ARG A 222 -26.06 5.68 -20.10
N ALA A 223 -25.00 5.44 -20.86
CA ALA A 223 -25.09 5.44 -22.31
C ALA A 223 -26.12 4.38 -22.71
N ASP A 224 -27.29 4.83 -23.13
CA ASP A 224 -28.38 3.97 -23.56
C ASP A 224 -27.86 3.07 -24.69
N SER A 225 -28.00 1.76 -24.48
CA SER A 225 -27.84 0.73 -25.48
C SER A 225 -28.61 1.10 -26.76
N PRO A 226 -28.00 1.01 -27.96
CA PRO A 226 -28.67 1.41 -29.18
C PRO A 226 -29.91 0.55 -29.38
N SER A 227 -31.07 1.21 -29.43
CA SER A 227 -32.33 0.60 -29.83
C SER A 227 -32.16 0.02 -31.22
N LYS A 228 -32.21 -1.31 -31.32
CA LYS A 228 -32.33 -2.01 -32.60
C LYS A 228 -33.68 -1.61 -33.20
N LYS A 229 -33.64 -0.82 -34.28
CA LYS A 229 -34.71 -0.79 -35.28
C LYS A 229 -34.56 -1.96 -36.22
#